data_AF-A0A7C3RQP3-F1
#
_entry.id   AF-A0A7C3RQP3-F1
#
_cell.length_a   1.000
_cell.length_b   1.000
_cell.length_c   1.000
_cell.angle_alpha   90.00
_cell.angle_beta   90.00
_cell.angle_gamma   90.00
#
_symmetry.space_group_name_H-M   'P 1'
#
loop_
_entity.id
_entity.type
_entity.pdbx_description
1 polymer ?
#
loop_
_entity_poly.entity_id
_entity_poly.type
_entity_poly.pdbx_seq_one_letter_code
_entity_poly.pdbx_strand_id
1 'polypeptide(L)' 'MPVRGGAAMRCGGWYQIAFERDLQDELTTIPVGDRRFLCVRGKDGSVEIFDAICPHRGADLGALNLFAWDDAHGRGRWQ' A
#
# COMPACT_ATOMS: atom_id res chain seq x y z
N MET A 1 -19.52 0.99 -13.85
CA MET A 1 -19.30 2.24 -14.62
C MET A 1 -17.86 2.69 -14.39
N PRO A 2 -16.94 2.71 -15.38
CA PRO A 2 -15.60 3.22 -15.14
C PRO A 2 -15.60 4.75 -15.24
N VAL A 3 -14.99 5.40 -14.25
CA VAL A 3 -14.78 6.85 -14.26
C VAL A 3 -13.64 7.14 -15.25
N ARG A 4 -13.97 7.55 -16.48
CA ARG A 4 -13.00 8.09 -17.44
C ARG A 4 -12.74 9.55 -17.09
N GLY A 5 -11.72 9.78 -16.29
CA GLY A 5 -11.21 11.11 -15.96
C GLY A 5 -9.79 10.98 -15.44
N GLY A 6 -8.83 10.78 -16.34
CA GLY A 6 -7.41 10.75 -15.99
C GLY A 6 -6.90 12.15 -15.66
N ALA A 7 -7.25 12.67 -14.49
CA ALA A 7 -6.49 13.76 -13.91
C ALA A 7 -5.10 13.18 -13.56
N ALA A 8 -4.08 13.57 -14.32
CA ALA A 8 -2.71 13.22 -13.99
C ALA A 8 -2.42 13.68 -12.56
N MET A 9 -2.02 12.75 -11.70
CA MET A 9 -1.55 13.10 -10.35
C MET A 9 -0.39 14.07 -10.52
N ARG A 10 -0.49 15.27 -9.96
CA ARG A 10 0.59 16.26 -10.08
C ARG A 10 1.83 15.69 -9.40
N CYS A 11 2.94 15.60 -10.13
CA CYS A 11 4.22 15.21 -9.57
C CYS A 11 4.65 16.27 -8.55
N GLY A 12 4.65 15.90 -7.27
CA GLY A 12 5.09 16.75 -6.16
C GLY A 12 3.94 17.22 -5.28
N GLY A 13 3.98 16.84 -4.00
CA GLY A 13 3.01 17.24 -2.99
C GLY A 13 2.73 16.13 -2.00
N TRP A 14 2.15 16.51 -0.86
CA TRP A 14 1.57 15.58 0.11
C TRP A 14 0.11 15.36 -0.24
N TYR A 15 -0.29 14.09 -0.30
CA TYR A 15 -1.65 13.68 -0.60
C TYR A 15 -2.14 12.80 0.53
N GLN A 16 -3.32 13.09 1.04
CA GLN A 16 -4.00 12.20 1.97
C GLN A 16 -4.60 11.03 1.17
N ILE A 17 -4.18 9.81 1.49
CA ILE A 17 -4.60 8.59 0.76
C ILE A 17 -5.48 7.65 1.58
N ALA A 18 -5.47 7.79 2.91
CA ALA A 18 -6.31 7.01 3.84
C ALA A 18 -6.45 7.75 5.19
N PHE A 19 -7.37 7.29 6.03
CA PHE A 19 -7.43 7.65 7.45
C PHE A 19 -6.96 6.49 8.31
N GLU A 20 -6.34 6.76 9.46
CA GLU A 20 -5.86 5.71 10.38
C GLU A 20 -6.96 4.74 10.82
N ARG A 21 -8.19 5.22 11.01
CA ARG A 21 -9.35 4.39 11.36
C ARG A 21 -9.72 3.36 10.28
N ASP A 22 -9.27 3.59 9.04
CA ASP A 22 -9.51 2.70 7.91
C ASP A 22 -8.35 1.70 7.69
N LEU A 23 -7.25 1.85 8.46
CA LEU A 23 -6.03 1.03 8.40
C LEU A 23 -5.96 0.08 9.60
N GLN A 24 -7.00 -0.71 9.84
CA GLN A 24 -7.06 -1.58 11.04
C GLN A 24 -6.44 -2.97 10.82
N ASP A 25 -6.35 -3.39 9.55
CA ASP A 25 -5.72 -4.66 9.19
C ASP A 25 -4.19 -4.51 9.14
N GLU A 26 -3.47 -5.63 9.32
CA GLU A 26 -2.00 -5.67 9.16
C GLU A 26 -1.59 -5.21 7.75
N LEU A 27 -2.40 -5.58 6.74
CA LEU A 27 -2.22 -5.19 5.35
C LEU A 27 -3.48 -4.54 4.80
N THR A 28 -3.34 -3.38 4.17
CA THR A 28 -4.46 -2.70 3.50
C THR A 28 -4.01 -2.17 2.15
N THR A 29 -4.71 -2.53 1.07
CA THR A 29 -4.44 -2.00 -0.27
C THR A 29 -5.19 -0.69 -0.49
N ILE A 30 -4.47 0.35 -0.89
CA ILE A 30 -5.01 1.71 -1.11
C ILE A 30 -4.85 2.08 -2.59
N PRO A 31 -5.95 2.14 -3.37
CA PRO A 31 -5.90 2.64 -4.74
C PRO A 31 -5.86 4.18 -4.76
N VAL A 32 -4.94 4.76 -5.52
CA VAL A 32 -4.84 6.22 -5.70
C VAL A 32 -4.56 6.52 -7.17
N GLY A 33 -5.60 6.98 -7.88
CA GLY A 33 -5.53 7.14 -9.33
C GLY A 33 -5.31 5.79 -10.02
N ASP A 34 -4.25 5.69 -10.82
CA ASP A 34 -3.80 4.47 -11.51
C ASP A 34 -2.80 3.63 -10.69
N ARG A 35 -2.39 4.12 -9.52
CA ARG A 35 -1.46 3.42 -8.63
C ARG A 35 -2.21 2.64 -7.54
N ARG A 36 -1.60 1.56 -7.07
CA ARG A 36 -2.01 0.85 -5.85
C ARG A 36 -0.86 0.84 -4.87
N PHE A 37 -1.14 1.21 -3.64
CA PHE A 37 -0.19 1.15 -2.55
C PHE A 37 -0.57 0.05 -1.57
N LEU A 38 0.43 -0.60 -0.99
CA LEU A 38 0.27 -1.52 0.12
C LEU A 38 0.63 -0.77 1.39
N CYS A 39 -0.36 -0.58 2.27
CA CYS A 39 -0.17 -0.12 3.62
C CYS A 39 0.11 -1.33 4.52
N VAL A 40 1.17 -1.22 5.31
CA VAL A 40 1.56 -2.21 6.30
C VAL A 40 1.52 -1.56 7.66
N ARG A 41 0.76 -2.14 8.57
CA ARG A 41 0.65 -1.66 9.94
C ARG A 41 1.45 -2.56 10.88
N GLY A 42 2.48 -1.98 11.49
CA GLY A 42 3.25 -2.65 12.53
C GLY A 42 2.46 -2.82 13.82
N LYS A 43 2.90 -3.73 14.70
CA LYS A 43 2.25 -3.96 16.00
C LYS A 43 2.31 -2.75 16.94
N ASP A 44 3.30 -1.88 16.74
CA ASP A 44 3.48 -0.62 17.47
C ASP A 44 2.58 0.51 16.94
N GLY A 45 1.79 0.26 15.89
CA GLY A 45 0.95 1.25 15.24
C GLY A 45 1.66 2.11 14.19
N SER A 46 2.94 1.85 13.92
CA SER A 46 3.64 2.45 12.79
C SER A 46 3.01 2.01 11.47
N VAL A 47 3.09 2.88 10.46
CA VAL A 47 2.53 2.64 9.13
C VAL A 47 3.61 2.85 8.08
N GLU A 48 3.80 1.84 7.23
CA GLU A 48 4.69 1.91 6.07
C GLU A 48 3.90 1.71 4.78
N ILE A 49 4.31 2.43 3.74
CA ILE A 49 3.64 2.44 2.44
C ILE A 49 4.60 1.95 1.37
N PHE A 50 4.18 0.92 0.65
CA PHE A 50 4.91 0.33 -0.47
C PHE A 50 4.10 0.42 -1.75
N ASP A 51 4.74 0.22 -2.90
CA ASP A 51 4.00 -0.11 -4.12
C ASP A 51 3.35 -1.49 -3.94
N ALA A 52 2.06 -1.62 -4.27
CA ALA A 52 1.37 -2.90 -4.17
C ALA A 52 1.72 -3.86 -5.31
N ILE A 53 2.42 -3.38 -6.34
CA ILE A 53 2.80 -4.19 -7.49
C ILE A 53 4.23 -4.67 -7.32
N CYS A 54 4.39 -5.99 -7.21
CA CYS A 54 5.70 -6.62 -7.06
C CYS A 54 6.60 -6.29 -8.27
N PRO A 55 7.81 -5.75 -8.06
CA PRO A 55 8.69 -5.35 -9.16
C PRO A 55 9.25 -6.55 -9.96
N HIS A 56 9.17 -7.77 -9.43
CA HIS A 56 9.69 -8.95 -10.11
C HIS A 56 8.76 -9.42 -11.24
N ARG A 57 7.45 -9.53 -10.98
CA ARG A 57 6.48 -10.10 -11.95
C ARG A 57 5.13 -9.38 -12.01
N GLY A 58 4.98 -8.24 -11.32
CA GLY A 58 3.76 -7.45 -11.37
C GLY A 58 2.58 -8.02 -10.56
N ALA A 59 2.84 -8.96 -9.66
CA ALA A 59 1.79 -9.51 -8.79
C ALA A 59 1.24 -8.45 -7.82
N ASP A 60 -0.07 -8.50 -7.54
CA ASP A 60 -0.69 -7.68 -6.49
C ASP A 60 -0.39 -8.29 -5.12
N LEU A 61 0.43 -7.59 -4.36
CA LEU A 61 0.96 -8.04 -3.08
C LEU A 61 -0.11 -8.07 -1.98
N GLY A 62 -1.08 -7.15 -2.04
CA GLY A 62 -2.16 -7.11 -1.07
C GLY A 62 -3.21 -8.19 -1.31
N ALA A 63 -3.36 -8.67 -2.55
CA ALA A 63 -4.26 -9.77 -2.88
C ALA A 63 -3.72 -11.16 -2.49
N LEU A 64 -2.39 -11.31 -2.39
CA LEU A 64 -1.75 -12.61 -2.26
C LEU A 64 -1.21 -12.92 -0.86
N ASN A 65 -1.29 -11.97 0.09
CA ASN A 65 -0.72 -12.10 1.44
C ASN A 65 0.76 -12.54 1.43
N LEU A 66 1.49 -12.22 0.35
CA LEU A 66 2.90 -12.56 0.12
C LEU A 66 3.86 -11.58 0.82
N PHE A 67 3.31 -10.56 1.46
CA PHE A 67 4.05 -9.61 2.24
C PHE A 67 3.88 -9.96 3.72
N ALA A 68 4.97 -10.21 4.42
CA ALA A 68 4.96 -10.37 5.87
C ALA A 68 5.77 -9.24 6.50
N TRP A 69 5.19 -8.59 7.51
CA TRP A 69 5.89 -7.61 8.32
C TRP A 69 6.64 -8.31 9.45
N ASP A 70 7.97 -8.13 9.50
CA ASP A 70 8.78 -8.64 10.61
C ASP A 70 9.09 -7.51 11.61
N ASP A 71 8.30 -7.44 12.68
CA ASP A 71 8.51 -6.49 13.78
C ASP A 71 9.88 -6.66 14.44
N ALA A 72 10.49 -7.85 14.40
CA ALA A 72 11.78 -8.10 15.08
C ALA A 72 12.94 -7.33 14.43
N HIS A 73 12.79 -6.93 13.16
CA HIS A 73 13.81 -6.23 12.41
C HIS A 73 13.35 -4.91 11.80
N GLY A 74 12.07 -4.53 11.98
CA GLY A 74 11.48 -3.34 11.36
C GLY A 74 11.64 -3.36 9.84
N ARG A 75 11.44 -4.53 9.20
CA ARG A 75 11.63 -4.71 7.77
C ARG A 75 10.51 -5.56 7.17
N GLY A 76 9.94 -5.09 6.08
CA GLY A 76 9.11 -5.90 5.20
C GLY A 76 9.94 -6.94 4.45
N ARG A 77 9.50 -8.20 4.44
CA ARG A 77 10.13 -9.27 3.65
C ARG A 77 9.12 -9.85 2.66
N TRP A 78 9.58 -10.01 1.42
CA TRP A 78 8.90 -10.76 0.38
C TRP A 78 8.96 -12.25 0.70
N GLN A 79 7.81 -12.91 0.84
CA GLN A 79 7.73 -14.38 0.95
C GLN A 79 7.79 -15.05 -0.42
#